data_AF-A0A7G9SHT0-F1
#
_entry.id   AF-A0A7G9SHT0-F1
#
_cell.length_a   1.000
_cell.length_b   1.000
_cell.length_c   1.000
_cell.angle_alpha   90.00
_cell.angle_beta   90.00
_cell.angle_gamma   90.00
#
_symmetry.space_group_name_H-M   'P 1'
#
loop_
_entity.id
_entity.type
_entity.pdbx_description
1 polymer ?
#
loop_
_entity_poly.entity_id
_entity_poly.type
_entity_poly.pdbx_seq_one_letter_code
_entity_poly.pdbx_strand_id
1 'polypeptide(L)'
;MAQFKAVPHDGKAVSEYTNQNLALLEVATELRRLANRQPVVPKQVERPDTKAETLPQEARYRIRKDFDQVDERDFVERSYNEIYRFFEASVRELEALPDIEARLSPLDSGSFSCTLINRGFGRGFETIHVRRGGSWGAIEYLFGEENSRTASNGGFAVEADDYQLHLRSTGFRISGGRMPMDRETVSASEAAQLMWDELLSKVGIDYA
;
A
#
# COMPACT_ATOMS: atom_id res chain seq x y z
N MET A 1 23.22 -8.51 29.87
CA MET A 1 22.05 -8.96 30.67
C MET A 1 21.34 -7.72 31.19
N ALA A 2 20.05 -7.54 30.85
CA ALA A 2 19.28 -6.35 31.26
C ALA A 2 18.81 -6.53 32.71
N GLN A 3 19.16 -5.58 33.57
CA GLN A 3 18.77 -5.57 34.98
C GLN A 3 17.42 -4.83 35.11
N PHE A 4 16.34 -5.57 35.31
CA PHE A 4 15.02 -4.98 35.56
C PHE A 4 14.97 -4.44 36.99
N LYS A 5 14.68 -3.14 37.13
CA LYS A 5 14.45 -2.53 38.44
C LYS A 5 12.97 -2.72 38.79
N ALA A 6 12.70 -3.48 39.85
CA ALA A 6 11.36 -3.62 40.39
C ALA A 6 10.98 -2.32 41.12
N VAL A 7 9.81 -1.76 40.80
CA VAL A 7 9.26 -0.56 41.46
C VAL A 7 7.84 -0.88 41.92
N PRO A 8 7.46 -0.62 43.19
CA PRO A 8 8.25 0.01 44.25
C PRO A 8 9.45 -0.86 44.67
N HIS A 9 10.43 -0.31 45.40
CA HIS A 9 11.80 -0.88 45.57
C HIS A 9 11.88 -2.40 45.85
N ASP A 10 10.85 -2.97 46.47
CA ASP A 10 10.75 -4.38 46.88
C ASP A 10 9.96 -5.28 45.90
N GLY A 11 9.45 -4.74 44.79
CA GLY A 11 8.69 -5.47 43.76
C GLY A 11 7.33 -6.03 44.18
N LYS A 12 6.89 -5.77 45.41
CA LYS A 12 5.57 -6.15 45.95
C LYS A 12 4.45 -5.27 45.41
N ALA A 13 3.22 -5.79 45.43
CA ALA A 13 2.04 -5.04 45.02
C ALA A 13 1.84 -3.81 45.92
N VAL A 14 1.46 -2.67 45.32
CA VAL A 14 1.22 -1.40 46.03
C VAL A 14 0.20 -1.55 47.17
N SER A 15 -0.75 -2.48 47.03
CA SER A 15 -1.77 -2.81 48.03
C SER A 15 -1.20 -3.36 49.34
N GLU A 16 0.00 -3.95 49.32
CA GLU A 16 0.65 -4.56 50.49
C GLU A 16 1.48 -3.56 51.31
N TYR A 17 1.63 -2.33 50.83
CA TYR A 17 2.40 -1.29 51.53
C TYR A 17 1.55 -0.64 52.62
N THR A 18 2.15 -0.50 53.81
CA THR A 18 1.55 0.21 54.95
C THR A 18 1.13 1.65 54.62
N ASN A 19 1.83 2.29 53.67
CA ASN A 19 1.47 3.61 53.15
C ASN A 19 1.46 3.58 51.62
N GLN A 20 0.26 3.40 51.04
CA GLN A 20 0.06 3.28 49.61
C GLN A 20 0.40 4.57 48.85
N ASN A 21 0.26 5.73 49.49
CA ASN A 21 0.57 7.02 48.87
C ASN A 21 2.08 7.17 48.62
N LEU A 22 2.92 6.69 49.55
CA LEU A 22 4.37 6.68 49.36
C LEU A 22 4.79 5.72 48.23
N ALA A 23 4.17 4.55 48.14
CA ALA A 23 4.43 3.59 47.07
C ALA A 23 4.03 4.14 45.69
N LEU A 24 2.88 4.81 45.57
CA LEU A 24 2.45 5.47 44.34
C LEU A 24 3.36 6.63 43.94
N LEU A 25 3.83 7.43 44.91
CA LEU A 25 4.77 8.52 44.66
C LEU A 25 6.09 8.00 44.09
N GLU A 26 6.59 6.87 44.59
CA GLU A 26 7.81 6.22 44.10
C GLU A 26 7.63 5.71 42.66
N VAL A 27 6.52 5.04 42.37
CA VAL A 27 6.17 4.58 41.02
C VAL A 27 6.08 5.76 40.04
N ALA A 28 5.36 6.82 40.40
CA ALA A 28 5.19 7.99 39.55
C ALA A 28 6.52 8.72 39.29
N THR A 29 7.38 8.82 40.30
CA THR A 29 8.70 9.47 40.18
C THR A 29 9.62 8.69 39.24
N GLU A 30 9.66 7.37 39.36
CA GLU A 30 10.49 6.54 38.48
C GLU A 30 9.94 6.45 37.06
N LEU A 31 8.62 6.41 36.86
CA LEU A 31 8.01 6.51 35.52
C LEU A 31 8.37 7.83 34.84
N ARG A 32 8.29 8.95 35.57
CA ARG A 32 8.68 10.27 35.03
C ARG A 32 10.17 10.32 34.69
N ARG A 33 11.02 9.69 35.50
CA ARG A 33 12.46 9.58 35.23
C ARG A 33 12.75 8.74 33.98
N LEU A 34 12.01 7.66 33.76
CA LEU A 34 12.11 6.83 32.55
C LEU A 34 11.60 7.57 31.32
N ALA A 35 10.50 8.30 31.43
CA ALA A 35 9.93 9.09 30.33
C ALA A 35 10.87 10.22 29.87
N ASN A 36 11.61 10.84 30.80
CA ASN A 36 12.58 11.90 30.49
C ASN A 36 13.94 11.37 30.01
N ARG A 37 14.17 10.06 30.03
CA ARG A 37 15.36 9.47 29.40
C ARG A 37 15.07 9.31 27.91
N GLN A 38 15.76 10.09 27.08
CA GLN A 38 15.83 9.88 25.64
C GLN A 38 16.22 8.42 25.36
N PRO A 39 15.48 7.69 24.52
CA PRO A 39 15.76 6.28 24.29
C PRO A 39 17.12 6.15 23.59
N VAL A 40 18.11 5.65 24.33
CA VAL A 40 19.29 5.05 23.71
C VAL A 40 18.82 3.73 23.13
N VAL A 41 18.56 3.75 21.83
CA VAL A 41 18.15 2.56 21.07
C VAL A 41 19.20 1.47 21.31
N PRO A 42 18.85 0.31 21.88
CA PRO A 42 19.78 -0.79 21.96
C PRO A 42 20.08 -1.24 20.54
N LYS A 43 21.37 -1.38 20.21
CA LYS A 43 21.89 -1.90 18.94
C LYS A 43 21.31 -3.31 18.74
N GLN A 44 20.16 -3.39 18.08
CA GLN A 44 19.54 -4.66 17.71
C GLN A 44 20.36 -5.28 16.60
N VAL A 45 20.67 -6.55 16.81
CA VAL A 45 21.28 -7.46 15.86
C VAL A 45 20.48 -7.44 14.56
N GLU A 46 21.20 -7.20 13.47
CA GLU A 46 20.70 -7.11 12.11
C GLU A 46 19.87 -8.36 11.75
N ARG A 47 18.60 -8.14 11.41
CA ARG A 47 17.86 -8.97 10.45
C ARG A 47 17.65 -8.12 9.21
N PRO A 48 17.89 -8.64 8.01
CA PRO A 48 17.80 -7.83 6.81
C PRO A 48 16.33 -7.59 6.43
N ASP A 49 16.11 -6.36 5.97
CA ASP A 49 15.11 -5.91 5.01
C ASP A 49 13.65 -5.75 5.46
N THR A 50 13.34 -4.55 5.96
CA THR A 50 12.20 -3.80 5.42
C THR A 50 12.65 -2.35 5.28
N LYS A 51 13.05 -1.98 4.06
CA LYS A 51 13.44 -0.61 3.72
C LYS A 51 12.17 0.24 3.77
N ALA A 52 12.00 0.99 4.86
CA ALA A 52 11.11 2.13 4.87
C ALA A 52 11.61 3.09 3.78
N GLU A 53 10.85 3.23 2.71
CA GLU A 53 11.10 4.20 1.65
C GLU A 53 10.93 5.61 2.24
N THR A 54 12.03 6.10 2.81
CA THR A 54 12.23 7.53 2.97
C THR A 54 12.41 8.05 1.55
N LEU A 55 11.45 8.83 1.05
CA LEU A 55 11.58 9.54 -0.23
C LEU A 55 12.99 10.14 -0.31
N PRO A 56 13.85 9.69 -1.26
CA PRO A 56 15.21 10.18 -1.31
C PRO A 56 15.16 11.66 -1.67
N GLN A 57 15.67 12.50 -0.77
CA GLN A 57 16.18 13.83 -1.11
C GLN A 57 16.99 13.69 -2.40
N GLU A 58 16.55 14.34 -3.48
CA GLU A 58 17.03 14.14 -4.86
C GLU A 58 18.55 13.96 -4.90
N ALA A 59 18.99 12.70 -4.99
CA ALA A 59 20.40 12.39 -5.04
C ALA A 59 20.93 12.92 -6.38
N ARG A 60 21.83 13.91 -6.31
CA ARG A 60 22.44 14.56 -7.49
C ARG A 60 23.16 13.60 -8.45
N TYR A 61 23.35 12.35 -8.06
CA TYR A 61 24.01 11.31 -8.84
C TYR A 61 23.16 10.04 -8.82
N ARG A 62 22.96 9.44 -10.00
CA ARG A 62 22.32 8.13 -10.15
C ARG A 62 23.40 7.11 -10.54
N ILE A 63 23.38 5.95 -9.90
CA ILE A 63 24.30 4.86 -10.17
C ILE A 63 23.56 3.88 -11.08
N ARG A 64 24.20 3.45 -12.17
CA ARG A 64 23.64 2.42 -13.05
C ARG A 64 23.48 1.12 -12.27
N LYS A 65 22.32 0.47 -12.37
CA LYS A 65 22.04 -0.81 -11.72
C LYS A 65 21.62 -1.83 -12.77
N ASP A 66 22.20 -3.03 -12.69
CA ASP A 66 21.69 -4.19 -13.41
C ASP A 66 20.59 -4.83 -12.55
N PHE A 67 19.44 -5.11 -13.16
CA PHE A 67 18.30 -5.73 -12.51
C PHE A 67 18.23 -7.21 -12.88
N ASP A 68 18.03 -8.06 -11.88
CA ASP A 68 17.80 -9.49 -12.09
C ASP A 68 16.31 -9.87 -11.92
N GLN A 69 16.00 -11.15 -12.10
CA GLN A 69 14.63 -11.65 -11.98
C GLN A 69 14.06 -11.50 -10.56
N VAL A 70 14.91 -11.46 -9.53
CA VAL A 70 14.49 -11.29 -8.15
C VAL A 70 14.08 -9.83 -7.94
N ASP A 71 14.89 -8.88 -8.41
CA ASP A 71 14.58 -7.46 -8.41
C ASP A 71 13.25 -7.18 -9.14
N GLU A 72 13.04 -7.77 -10.31
CA GLU A 72 11.79 -7.64 -11.06
C GLU A 72 10.59 -8.15 -10.26
N ARG A 73 10.67 -9.36 -9.70
CA ARG A 73 9.58 -9.94 -8.90
C ARG A 73 9.24 -9.06 -7.69
N ASP A 74 10.26 -8.60 -6.98
CA ASP A 74 10.09 -7.78 -5.77
C ASP A 74 9.54 -6.38 -6.14
N PHE A 75 9.87 -5.85 -7.33
CA PHE A 75 9.25 -4.64 -7.86
C PHE A 75 7.78 -4.84 -8.20
N VAL A 76 7.40 -5.97 -8.83
CA VAL A 76 5.99 -6.30 -9.13
C VAL A 76 5.17 -6.41 -7.86
N GLU A 77 5.70 -7.09 -6.84
CA GLU A 77 5.03 -7.24 -5.55
C GLU A 77 4.80 -5.87 -4.87
N ARG A 78 5.83 -5.03 -4.82
CA ARG A 78 5.71 -3.66 -4.28
C ARG A 78 4.69 -2.82 -5.07
N SER A 79 4.76 -2.87 -6.39
CA SER A 79 3.85 -2.12 -7.27
C SER A 79 2.39 -2.54 -7.07
N TYR A 80 2.13 -3.85 -7.02
CA TYR A 80 0.80 -4.37 -6.73
C TYR A 80 0.29 -3.94 -5.34
N ASN A 81 1.16 -3.97 -4.33
CA ASN A 81 0.79 -3.54 -2.98
C ASN A 81 0.47 -2.04 -2.91
N GLU A 82 1.19 -1.21 -3.67
CA GLU A 82 0.89 0.22 -3.81
C GLU A 82 -0.47 0.44 -4.49
N ILE A 83 -0.73 -0.28 -5.59
CA ILE A 83 -2.04 -0.25 -6.28
C ILE A 83 -3.16 -0.67 -5.33
N TYR A 84 -3.00 -1.77 -4.59
CA TYR A 84 -4.01 -2.24 -3.64
C TYR A 84 -4.31 -1.20 -2.56
N ARG A 85 -3.28 -0.56 -2.00
CA ARG A 85 -3.43 0.50 -1.00
C ARG A 85 -4.13 1.74 -1.57
N PHE A 86 -3.84 2.09 -2.81
CA PHE A 86 -4.54 3.17 -3.51
C PHE A 86 -6.04 2.87 -3.63
N PHE A 87 -6.41 1.65 -4.04
CA PHE A 87 -7.81 1.21 -4.11
C PHE A 87 -8.47 1.20 -2.73
N GLU A 88 -7.77 0.73 -1.69
CA GLU A 88 -8.29 0.75 -0.32
C GLU A 88 -8.59 2.18 0.16
N ALA A 89 -7.69 3.14 -0.10
CA ALA A 89 -7.92 4.54 0.23
C ALA A 89 -9.09 5.13 -0.57
N SER A 90 -9.12 4.89 -1.88
CA SER A 90 -10.14 5.45 -2.78
C SER A 90 -11.54 4.90 -2.51
N VAL A 91 -11.66 3.62 -2.14
CA VAL A 91 -12.92 3.02 -1.71
C VAL A 91 -13.44 3.67 -0.44
N ARG A 92 -12.57 3.90 0.57
CA ARG A 92 -12.95 4.59 1.81
C ARG A 92 -13.43 6.02 1.56
N GLU A 93 -12.83 6.71 0.58
CA GLU A 93 -13.26 8.05 0.18
C GLU A 93 -14.64 8.02 -0.50
N LEU A 94 -14.88 7.07 -1.42
CA LEU A 94 -16.17 6.91 -2.10
C LEU A 94 -17.29 6.49 -1.15
N GLU A 95 -17.03 5.61 -0.18
CA GLU A 95 -18.01 5.17 0.82
C GLU A 95 -18.55 6.33 1.68
N ALA A 96 -17.83 7.46 1.73
CA ALA A 96 -18.30 8.66 2.42
C ALA A 96 -19.38 9.43 1.63
N LEU A 97 -19.54 9.16 0.32
CA LEU A 97 -20.52 9.82 -0.53
C LEU A 97 -21.88 9.10 -0.45
N PRO A 98 -23.00 9.86 -0.43
CA PRO A 98 -24.33 9.26 -0.49
C PRO A 98 -24.54 8.56 -1.84
N ASP A 99 -25.37 7.51 -1.84
CA ASP A 99 -25.78 6.75 -3.03
C ASP A 99 -24.66 5.99 -3.77
N ILE A 100 -23.45 5.95 -3.21
CA ILE A 100 -22.33 5.14 -3.71
C ILE A 100 -22.03 4.03 -2.72
N GLU A 101 -21.92 2.80 -3.22
CA GLU A 101 -21.43 1.64 -2.48
C GLU A 101 -20.19 1.12 -3.20
N ALA A 102 -19.10 0.98 -2.47
CA ALA A 102 -17.82 0.52 -2.98
C ALA A 102 -17.36 -0.68 -2.15
N ARG A 103 -16.89 -1.74 -2.78
CA ARG A 103 -16.48 -2.96 -2.08
C ARG A 103 -15.17 -3.49 -2.64
N LEU A 104 -14.13 -3.43 -1.81
CA LEU A 104 -12.84 -4.07 -2.09
C LEU A 104 -12.82 -5.48 -1.49
N SER A 105 -12.50 -6.49 -2.30
CA SER A 105 -12.41 -7.88 -1.89
C SER A 105 -11.05 -8.46 -2.29
N PRO A 106 -10.15 -8.79 -1.34
CA PRO A 106 -8.95 -9.56 -1.63
C PRO A 106 -9.35 -11.00 -2.01
N LEU A 107 -8.82 -11.52 -3.11
CA LEU A 107 -9.12 -12.87 -3.59
C LEU A 107 -8.00 -13.85 -3.20
N ASP A 108 -6.74 -13.46 -3.44
CA ASP A 108 -5.55 -14.21 -3.03
C ASP A 108 -4.36 -13.25 -2.80
N SER A 109 -3.15 -13.78 -2.56
CA SER A 109 -1.94 -12.97 -2.34
C SER A 109 -1.46 -12.20 -3.57
N GLY A 110 -2.10 -12.38 -4.72
CA GLY A 110 -1.74 -11.69 -5.97
C GLY A 110 -2.94 -11.20 -6.76
N SER A 111 -4.14 -11.17 -6.19
CA SER A 111 -5.31 -10.67 -6.86
C SER A 111 -6.35 -10.11 -5.90
N PHE A 112 -7.05 -9.10 -6.37
CA PHE A 112 -8.18 -8.49 -5.69
C PHE A 112 -9.26 -8.09 -6.69
N SER A 113 -10.46 -7.86 -6.21
CA SER A 113 -11.53 -7.24 -6.97
C SER A 113 -12.10 -6.03 -6.26
N CYS A 114 -12.51 -5.03 -7.03
CA CYS A 114 -13.22 -3.86 -6.53
C CYS A 114 -14.52 -3.70 -7.30
N THR A 115 -15.64 -3.68 -6.58
CA THR A 115 -16.97 -3.44 -7.14
C THR A 115 -17.44 -2.06 -6.74
N LEU A 116 -17.87 -1.25 -7.69
CA LEU A 116 -18.53 0.02 -7.46
C LEU A 116 -19.99 -0.06 -7.88
N ILE A 117 -20.87 0.50 -7.07
CA ILE A 117 -22.31 0.59 -7.30
C ILE A 117 -22.74 2.04 -7.03
N ASN A 118 -23.13 2.75 -8.09
CA ASN A 118 -23.73 4.07 -8.06
C ASN A 118 -25.25 3.89 -8.16
N ARG A 119 -25.96 4.05 -7.03
CA ARG A 119 -27.42 3.93 -6.94
C ARG A 119 -28.16 5.13 -7.54
N GLY A 120 -27.46 6.26 -7.70
CA GLY A 120 -27.96 7.45 -8.39
C GLY A 120 -27.99 7.29 -9.92
N PHE A 121 -27.29 6.30 -10.46
CA PHE A 121 -27.23 6.00 -11.89
C PHE A 121 -27.83 4.62 -12.18
N GLY A 122 -28.92 4.56 -12.95
CA GLY A 122 -29.76 3.36 -13.09
C GLY A 122 -29.10 2.08 -13.64
N ARG A 123 -27.83 2.14 -14.07
CA ARG A 123 -26.96 0.99 -14.42
C ARG A 123 -25.50 1.20 -13.96
N GLY A 124 -25.27 1.96 -12.89
CA GLY A 124 -23.92 2.31 -12.45
C GLY A 124 -23.25 1.23 -11.61
N PHE A 125 -23.18 -0.01 -12.08
CA PHE A 125 -22.38 -1.02 -11.38
C PHE A 125 -21.29 -1.57 -12.30
N GLU A 126 -20.09 -1.75 -11.74
CA GLU A 126 -18.98 -2.36 -12.44
C GLU A 126 -18.04 -3.02 -11.44
N THR A 127 -17.38 -4.09 -11.87
CA THR A 127 -16.32 -4.74 -11.09
C THR A 127 -15.03 -4.74 -11.89
N ILE A 128 -13.93 -4.37 -11.23
CA ILE A 128 -12.58 -4.58 -11.73
C ILE A 128 -11.92 -5.71 -10.95
N HIS A 129 -11.25 -6.60 -11.66
CA HIS A 129 -10.35 -7.62 -11.13
C HIS A 129 -8.93 -7.24 -11.48
N VAL A 130 -8.04 -7.16 -10.49
CA VAL A 130 -6.62 -6.86 -10.68
C VAL A 130 -5.81 -8.06 -10.20
N ARG A 131 -4.83 -8.49 -10.98
CA ARG A 131 -3.99 -9.65 -10.68
C ARG A 131 -2.52 -9.42 -11.02
N ARG A 132 -1.63 -10.08 -10.29
CA ARG A 132 -0.21 -10.21 -10.61
C ARG A 132 -0.01 -11.38 -11.58
N GLY A 133 0.71 -11.10 -12.66
CA GLY A 133 1.05 -12.04 -13.71
C GLY A 133 -0.10 -12.37 -14.66
N GLY A 134 0.27 -12.81 -15.86
CA GLY A 134 -0.62 -13.29 -16.89
C GLY A 134 0.01 -13.16 -18.28
N SER A 135 -0.80 -13.22 -19.33
CA SER A 135 -0.35 -13.16 -20.73
C SER A 135 -0.05 -11.75 -21.27
N TRP A 136 -0.53 -10.72 -20.59
CA TRP A 136 -0.49 -9.30 -20.93
C TRP A 136 0.48 -8.49 -20.08
N GLY A 137 1.02 -9.04 -18.99
CA GLY A 137 2.03 -8.35 -18.21
C GLY A 137 2.30 -8.93 -16.83
N ALA A 138 3.04 -8.15 -16.05
CA ALA A 138 3.34 -8.44 -14.66
C ALA A 138 2.18 -8.08 -13.73
N ILE A 139 1.34 -7.12 -14.13
CA ILE A 139 0.06 -6.79 -13.48
C ILE A 139 -1.00 -6.69 -14.58
N GLU A 140 -2.16 -7.27 -14.38
CA GLU A 140 -3.27 -7.24 -15.34
C GLU A 140 -4.56 -6.85 -14.66
N TYR A 141 -5.46 -6.28 -15.43
CA TYR A 141 -6.82 -6.04 -15.00
C TYR A 141 -7.86 -6.50 -16.03
N LEU A 142 -9.06 -6.75 -15.52
CA LEU A 142 -10.23 -7.20 -16.26
C LEU A 142 -11.47 -6.53 -15.64
N PHE A 143 -12.37 -6.04 -16.48
CA PHE A 143 -13.68 -5.55 -16.08
C PHE A 143 -14.76 -6.61 -16.29
N GLY A 144 -15.81 -6.54 -15.47
CA GLY A 144 -16.96 -7.43 -15.48
C GLY A 144 -17.05 -8.27 -14.21
N GLU A 145 -18.16 -9.02 -14.09
CA GLU A 145 -18.45 -9.84 -12.90
C GLU A 145 -17.60 -11.11 -12.82
N GLU A 146 -17.10 -11.60 -13.96
CA GLU A 146 -16.34 -12.84 -14.04
C GLU A 146 -14.84 -12.57 -14.09
N ASN A 147 -14.11 -13.15 -13.13
CA ASN A 147 -12.65 -13.14 -13.14
C ASN A 147 -12.09 -14.22 -14.09
N SER A 148 -12.19 -13.99 -15.39
CA SER A 148 -11.62 -14.89 -16.39
C SER A 148 -10.09 -14.80 -16.45
N ARG A 149 -9.41 -15.95 -16.40
CA ARG A 149 -7.94 -16.04 -16.55
C ARG A 149 -7.44 -15.85 -17.98
N THR A 150 -8.32 -15.97 -18.97
CA THR A 150 -7.96 -15.93 -20.40
C THR A 150 -8.27 -14.59 -21.05
N ALA A 151 -9.02 -13.72 -20.36
CA ALA A 151 -9.32 -12.37 -20.79
C ALA A 151 -8.59 -11.34 -19.93
N SER A 152 -8.34 -10.17 -20.52
CA SER A 152 -7.82 -8.99 -19.85
C SER A 152 -8.21 -7.76 -20.67
N ASN A 153 -8.52 -6.66 -19.99
CA ASN A 153 -8.75 -5.37 -20.64
C ASN A 153 -7.44 -4.60 -20.85
N GLY A 154 -6.45 -4.85 -20.00
CA GLY A 154 -5.12 -4.30 -20.12
C GLY A 154 -4.21 -4.79 -19.00
N GLY A 155 -2.94 -4.42 -19.08
CA GLY A 155 -1.95 -4.73 -18.09
C GLY A 155 -0.77 -3.78 -18.09
N PHE A 156 0.21 -4.14 -17.28
CA PHE A 156 1.46 -3.44 -17.10
C PHE A 156 2.59 -4.47 -17.09
N ALA A 157 3.56 -4.29 -17.98
CA ALA A 157 4.81 -5.05 -17.97
C ALA A 157 5.87 -4.31 -17.14
N VAL A 158 6.85 -5.05 -16.62
CA VAL A 158 8.04 -4.44 -16.00
C VAL A 158 9.04 -4.12 -17.10
N GLU A 159 9.60 -2.92 -17.03
CA GLU A 159 10.71 -2.50 -17.89
C GLU A 159 11.81 -1.88 -17.03
N ALA A 160 13.06 -2.19 -17.35
CA ALA A 160 14.22 -1.62 -16.70
C ALA A 160 14.79 -0.50 -17.58
N ASP A 161 15.02 0.67 -16.98
CA ASP A 161 15.98 1.63 -17.52
C ASP A 161 17.37 1.37 -16.89
N ASP A 162 18.37 2.20 -17.21
CA ASP A 162 19.71 2.06 -16.65
C ASP A 162 19.79 2.26 -15.11
N TYR A 163 18.73 2.73 -14.46
CA TYR A 163 18.74 3.21 -13.08
C TYR A 163 17.63 2.63 -12.18
N GLN A 164 16.47 2.27 -12.73
CA GLN A 164 15.28 1.84 -11.99
C GLN A 164 14.35 0.98 -12.85
N LEU A 165 13.49 0.22 -12.17
CA LEU A 165 12.39 -0.51 -12.77
C LEU A 165 11.14 0.37 -12.82
N HIS A 166 10.37 0.25 -13.89
CA HIS A 166 9.10 0.94 -14.11
C HIS A 166 8.04 -0.02 -14.60
N LEU A 167 6.79 0.41 -14.49
CA LEU A 167 5.68 -0.24 -15.18
C LEU A 167 5.53 0.39 -16.56
N ARG A 168 5.45 -0.41 -17.62
CA ARG A 168 5.02 0.02 -18.94
C ARG A 168 3.62 -0.50 -19.19
N SER A 169 2.69 0.36 -19.61
CA SER A 169 1.34 -0.08 -19.96
C SER A 169 1.38 -1.03 -21.17
N THR A 170 0.77 -2.20 -21.02
CA THR A 170 0.67 -3.25 -22.04
C THR A 170 -0.80 -3.59 -22.27
N GLY A 171 -1.39 -3.07 -23.35
CA GLY A 171 -2.79 -3.29 -23.65
C GLY A 171 -3.35 -2.41 -24.77
N PHE A 172 -4.63 -2.62 -25.10
CA PHE A 172 -5.37 -1.71 -25.97
C PHE A 172 -5.56 -0.38 -25.25
N ARG A 173 -5.39 0.72 -25.98
CA ARG A 173 -5.50 2.09 -25.45
C ARG A 173 -6.71 2.21 -24.52
N ILE A 174 -6.48 2.63 -23.27
CA ILE A 174 -7.54 3.08 -22.35
C ILE A 174 -8.34 4.12 -23.14
N SER A 175 -9.57 3.77 -23.52
CA SER A 175 -10.33 4.52 -24.50
C SER A 175 -10.84 5.82 -23.87
N GLY A 176 -10.10 6.91 -24.04
CA GLY A 176 -10.53 8.26 -23.66
C GLY A 176 -9.41 9.23 -23.32
N GLY A 177 -8.23 8.75 -22.91
CA GLY A 177 -7.11 9.57 -22.47
C GLY A 177 -5.97 9.63 -23.50
N ARG A 178 -5.56 10.84 -23.88
CA ARG A 178 -4.38 11.10 -24.70
C ARG A 178 -3.12 10.82 -23.85
N MET A 179 -2.69 9.56 -23.75
CA MET A 179 -1.30 9.30 -23.33
C MET A 179 -0.39 9.80 -24.48
N PRO A 180 0.50 10.77 -24.23
CA PRO A 180 1.49 11.16 -25.22
C PRO A 180 2.31 9.93 -25.60
N MET A 181 2.65 9.79 -26.89
CA MET A 181 3.50 8.71 -27.44
C MET A 181 4.84 8.53 -26.71
N ASP A 182 5.21 9.46 -25.84
CA ASP A 182 6.54 9.63 -25.27
C ASP A 182 6.61 9.25 -23.77
N ARG A 183 5.47 8.87 -23.15
CA ARG A 183 5.40 8.34 -21.77
C ARG A 183 4.87 6.90 -21.80
N GLU A 184 5.75 5.97 -22.18
CA GLU A 184 5.46 4.53 -22.13
C GLU A 184 5.48 3.99 -20.69
N THR A 185 6.27 4.60 -19.80
CA THR A 185 6.42 4.17 -18.41
C THR A 185 5.54 4.97 -17.45
N VAL A 186 4.92 4.28 -16.50
CA VAL A 186 4.08 4.82 -15.43
C VAL A 186 4.57 4.32 -14.07
N SER A 187 4.33 5.10 -13.02
CA SER A 187 4.51 4.63 -11.64
C SER A 187 3.37 3.66 -11.24
N ALA A 188 3.53 2.97 -10.10
CA ALA A 188 2.47 2.11 -9.57
C ALA A 188 1.22 2.91 -9.15
N SER A 189 1.40 4.09 -8.57
CA SER A 189 0.32 5.04 -8.27
C SER A 189 -0.37 5.58 -9.53
N GLU A 190 0.38 5.91 -10.58
CA GLU A 190 -0.20 6.34 -11.87
C GLU A 190 -0.97 5.19 -12.52
N ALA A 191 -0.45 3.96 -12.48
CA ALA A 191 -1.17 2.78 -12.95
C ALA A 191 -2.47 2.55 -12.17
N ALA A 192 -2.44 2.73 -10.85
CA ALA A 192 -3.62 2.64 -9.99
C ALA A 192 -4.67 3.70 -10.37
N GLN A 193 -4.25 4.95 -10.55
CA GLN A 193 -5.12 6.05 -10.97
C GLN A 193 -5.77 5.75 -12.33
N LEU A 194 -5.00 5.27 -13.32
CA LEU A 194 -5.53 4.93 -14.64
C LEU A 194 -6.62 3.84 -14.58
N MET A 195 -6.39 2.79 -13.79
CA MET A 195 -7.39 1.73 -13.59
C MET A 195 -8.64 2.25 -12.87
N TRP A 196 -8.45 3.15 -11.90
CA TRP A 196 -9.52 3.74 -11.12
C TRP A 196 -10.37 4.71 -11.94
N ASP A 197 -9.76 5.59 -12.72
CA ASP A 197 -10.44 6.53 -13.62
C ASP A 197 -11.33 5.78 -14.61
N GLU A 198 -10.83 4.68 -15.18
CA GLU A 198 -11.62 3.85 -16.10
C GLU A 198 -12.80 3.18 -15.38
N LEU A 199 -12.60 2.71 -14.14
CA LEU A 199 -13.69 2.15 -13.32
C LEU A 199 -14.76 3.19 -13.01
N LEU A 200 -14.37 4.40 -12.57
CA LEU A 200 -15.28 5.51 -12.30
C LEU A 200 -16.09 5.91 -13.55
N SER A 201 -15.41 6.00 -14.69
CA SER A 201 -16.05 6.32 -15.97
C SER A 201 -17.14 5.30 -16.34
N LYS A 202 -16.92 4.00 -16.07
CA LYS A 202 -17.91 2.94 -16.34
C LYS A 202 -19.15 3.03 -15.45
N VAL A 203 -19.02 3.56 -14.24
CA VAL A 203 -20.15 3.75 -13.30
C VAL A 203 -20.75 5.16 -13.33
N GLY A 204 -20.26 6.03 -14.23
CA GLY A 204 -20.76 7.39 -14.42
C GLY A 204 -20.41 8.32 -13.27
N ILE A 205 -19.25 8.15 -12.64
CA ILE A 205 -18.71 9.05 -11.62
C ILE A 205 -17.61 9.89 -12.28
N ASP A 206 -17.75 11.21 -12.22
CA ASP A 206 -16.75 12.17 -12.69
C ASP A 206 -16.10 12.90 -11.49
N TYR A 207 -14.85 13.32 -11.66
CA TYR A 207 -14.17 14.20 -10.71
C TYR A 207 -14.80 15.61 -10.72
N ALA A 208 -14.94 16.20 -9.53
CA ALA A 208 -15.48 17.56 -9.35
C ALA A 208 -14.47 18.66 -9.77
#